data_AF-A0AA36IDY1-F1
#
_entry.id   AF-A0AA36IDY1-F1
#
_cell.length_a   1.000
_cell.length_b   1.000
_cell.length_c   1.000
_cell.angle_alpha   90.00
_cell.angle_beta   90.00
_cell.angle_gamma   90.00
#
_symmetry.space_group_name_H-M   'P 1'
#
loop_
_entity.id
_entity.type
_entity.pdbx_description
1 polymer ?
#
loop_
_entity_poly.entity_id
_entity_poly.type
_entity_poly.pdbx_seq_one_letter_code
_entity_poly.pdbx_strand_id
1 'polypeptide(L)'
;MWRTAAGDPVAFTCSQRLDQVGPGVRRGAALHLNSAPSGYLSMCMGPKETVTKAVQQPNLGLCGIQSHCGRDQDHEFKVLRLPRCGHCSAPEYEPNTETELSFPSSDKAVGIVSVAQRNEQTAKMVINEVYRELEKRCHEEQRQYEESGSQPSQQKFNVWNTYTNKARLQQFAAESMHFVQRHAECRSRQLTAKHLRFLILLQHLVSEDCCDVTRPERLRKHQDLYDGVLTDSVSSQLIEDAHRCEFSIEGHTFSLQDLPQLEGKQEERKLRIAHFQTELVRAIETYILNFCAQRGLSSGGSKRLMQAVTTQMSQAGLANIDRGSQASRYFVGSQGLEQRIAYNLSTMRTAHGETLKLSTLCMRTGFTQYLDKDELQKTAGVQYPRRCKPDSYLYQYATLSFTLGPLVDNLESVECTVLDALDEAHISAALAEDEEEVILDEARQQVT
;
A
#
# COMPACT_ATOMS: atom_id res chain seq x y z
N MET A 1 -17.40 -8.41 20.79
CA MET A 1 -18.58 -7.77 21.41
C MET A 1 -18.65 -8.25 22.85
N TRP A 2 -18.48 -7.37 23.83
CA TRP A 2 -18.72 -7.70 25.25
C TRP A 2 -20.13 -7.21 25.62
N ARG A 3 -20.96 -8.11 26.14
CA ARG A 3 -22.33 -7.80 26.59
C ARG A 3 -22.28 -7.32 28.04
N THR A 4 -23.00 -6.25 28.34
CA THR A 4 -23.41 -5.91 29.71
C THR A 4 -24.83 -6.40 29.96
N ALA A 5 -25.02 -7.00 31.12
CA ALA A 5 -26.27 -7.53 31.63
C ALA A 5 -27.13 -6.40 32.19
N ALA A 6 -28.16 -6.00 31.45
CA ALA A 6 -29.39 -5.42 31.99
C ALA A 6 -30.39 -5.39 30.82
N GLY A 7 -31.26 -6.39 30.77
CA GLY A 7 -32.36 -6.41 29.83
C GLY A 7 -33.43 -5.43 30.29
N ASP A 8 -33.84 -4.53 29.39
CA ASP A 8 -35.20 -4.02 29.29
C ASP A 8 -35.43 -3.55 27.83
N PRO A 9 -36.56 -3.91 27.19
CA PRO A 9 -36.84 -3.51 25.82
C PRO A 9 -37.52 -2.13 25.79
N VAL A 10 -36.90 -1.16 25.12
CA VAL A 10 -37.58 0.10 24.75
C VAL A 10 -38.15 -0.03 23.35
N ALA A 11 -39.46 -0.22 23.26
CA ALA A 11 -40.21 -0.16 22.02
C ALA A 11 -40.37 1.32 21.59
N PHE A 12 -39.92 1.67 20.39
CA PHE A 12 -40.28 2.94 19.76
C PHE A 12 -41.35 2.68 18.68
N THR A 13 -42.56 3.15 18.96
CA THR A 13 -43.66 3.23 18.00
C THR A 13 -43.48 4.47 17.13
N CYS A 14 -43.35 4.28 15.82
CA CYS A 14 -43.39 5.34 14.83
C CYS A 14 -44.85 5.64 14.47
N SER A 15 -45.42 6.73 14.98
CA SER A 15 -46.70 7.26 14.49
C SER A 15 -46.47 8.44 13.57
N GLN A 16 -47.01 8.31 12.36
CA GLN A 16 -47.20 9.37 11.38
C GLN A 16 -48.14 10.45 11.93
N ARG A 17 -47.86 11.72 11.60
CA ARG A 17 -48.90 12.73 11.32
C ARG A 17 -48.37 13.82 10.39
N LEU A 18 -49.06 13.97 9.27
CA LEU A 18 -49.12 15.19 8.44
C LEU A 18 -49.88 16.28 9.21
N ASP A 19 -49.41 17.53 9.16
CA ASP A 19 -50.12 18.62 8.45
C ASP A 19 -49.39 19.97 8.56
N GLN A 20 -49.90 20.91 7.77
CA GLN A 20 -49.31 22.09 7.13
C GLN A 20 -49.14 23.38 8.00
N VAL A 21 -48.47 24.36 7.37
CA VAL A 21 -48.62 25.84 7.43
C VAL A 21 -47.61 26.65 8.26
N GLY A 22 -46.93 27.59 7.59
CA GLY A 22 -46.67 28.95 8.10
C GLY A 22 -45.22 29.41 8.24
N PRO A 23 -44.81 30.54 7.62
CA PRO A 23 -43.44 31.02 7.62
C PRO A 23 -43.15 32.00 8.76
N GLY A 24 -41.91 31.98 9.27
CA GLY A 24 -41.33 33.14 9.95
C GLY A 24 -40.45 32.82 11.15
N VAL A 25 -39.40 33.65 11.26
CA VAL A 25 -38.56 33.93 12.43
C VAL A 25 -37.24 33.15 12.54
N ARG A 26 -36.17 33.90 12.24
CA ARG A 26 -34.77 33.65 12.64
C ARG A 26 -34.62 33.65 14.17
N ARG A 27 -33.95 32.63 14.69
CA ARG A 27 -33.05 32.59 15.89
C ARG A 27 -32.44 31.19 15.86
N GLY A 28 -31.13 31.00 15.75
CA GLY A 28 -30.16 31.27 16.80
C GLY A 28 -30.19 30.13 17.83
N ALA A 29 -29.57 28.99 17.52
CA ALA A 29 -29.38 27.90 18.48
C ALA A 29 -28.02 27.21 18.26
N ALA A 30 -27.26 27.15 19.35
CA ALA A 30 -25.92 26.62 19.47
C ALA A 30 -25.87 25.10 19.20
N LEU A 31 -24.84 24.67 18.47
CA LEU A 31 -24.50 23.26 18.31
C LEU A 31 -23.68 22.82 19.53
N HIS A 32 -24.30 21.95 20.35
CA HIS A 32 -23.59 21.13 21.33
C HIS A 32 -22.82 20.02 20.60
N LEU A 33 -21.49 20.08 20.69
CA LEU A 33 -20.60 18.98 20.30
C LEU A 33 -20.63 17.90 21.40
N ASN A 34 -21.13 16.72 21.06
CA ASN A 34 -20.98 15.52 21.89
C ASN A 34 -19.60 14.91 21.63
N SER A 35 -18.77 14.94 22.67
CA SER A 35 -17.46 14.30 22.78
C SER A 35 -17.58 12.78 22.87
N ALA A 36 -16.84 12.05 22.03
CA ALA A 36 -16.56 10.63 22.21
C ALA A 36 -15.24 10.43 22.99
N PRO A 37 -15.12 9.38 23.83
CA PRO A 37 -13.94 9.19 24.67
C PRO A 37 -12.82 8.48 23.90
N SER A 38 -11.69 9.16 23.74
CA SER A 38 -10.43 8.54 23.31
C SER A 38 -9.58 8.27 24.53
N GLY A 39 -9.43 6.99 24.88
CA GLY A 39 -8.51 6.53 25.92
C GLY A 39 -7.41 5.69 25.28
N TYR A 40 -6.21 6.26 25.14
CA TYR A 40 -4.96 5.51 25.02
C TYR A 40 -3.83 6.36 25.61
N LEU A 41 -3.31 5.90 26.75
CA LEU A 41 -2.10 6.42 27.38
C LEU A 41 -0.89 5.72 26.73
N SER A 42 0.05 6.51 26.20
CA SER A 42 1.37 6.03 25.81
C SER A 42 2.39 7.04 26.33
N MET A 43 3.29 6.56 27.20
CA MET A 43 4.46 7.31 27.67
C MET A 43 5.66 6.92 26.81
N CYS A 44 6.38 7.92 26.30
CA CYS A 44 7.64 7.74 25.58
C CYS A 44 8.79 8.37 26.38
N MET A 45 9.91 7.64 26.48
CA MET A 45 11.21 8.13 26.96
C MET A 45 12.14 8.31 25.75
N GLY A 46 12.81 9.46 25.64
CA GLY A 46 13.87 9.72 24.64
C GLY A 46 15.28 9.28 25.12
N PRO A 47 16.36 9.82 24.55
CA PRO A 47 16.79 9.69 23.14
C PRO A 47 18.22 9.09 23.04
N LYS A 48 18.66 8.65 21.84
CA LYS A 48 20.09 8.52 21.51
C LYS A 48 20.41 8.95 20.08
N GLU A 49 21.50 9.71 19.97
CA GLU A 49 22.07 10.34 18.78
C GLU A 49 22.72 9.34 17.81
N THR A 50 22.79 9.69 16.52
CA THR A 50 23.80 9.11 15.61
C THR A 50 24.41 10.14 14.65
N VAL A 51 25.72 9.98 14.44
CA VAL A 51 26.63 10.76 13.59
C VAL A 51 26.77 10.06 12.23
N THR A 52 26.80 10.80 11.12
CA THR A 52 27.14 10.26 9.79
C THR A 52 28.37 10.94 9.17
N LYS A 53 29.29 10.13 8.63
CA LYS A 53 30.39 10.56 7.74
C LYS A 53 30.12 10.05 6.32
N ALA A 54 30.30 10.91 5.33
CA ALA A 54 30.17 10.59 3.91
C ALA A 54 31.52 10.21 3.29
N VAL A 55 31.52 9.23 2.38
CA VAL A 55 32.64 8.90 1.48
C VAL A 55 32.11 9.00 0.04
N GLN A 56 32.90 9.60 -0.84
CA GLN A 56 32.57 9.96 -2.22
C GLN A 56 33.52 9.21 -3.17
N GLN A 57 33.01 8.64 -4.27
CA GLN A 57 33.80 8.03 -5.37
C GLN A 57 33.08 8.12 -6.74
N PRO A 58 33.81 7.96 -7.87
CA PRO A 58 33.65 8.81 -9.06
C PRO A 58 32.89 8.18 -10.25
N ASN A 59 32.48 9.06 -11.17
CA ASN A 59 31.69 8.83 -12.39
C ASN A 59 32.41 8.00 -13.47
N LEU A 60 31.72 7.00 -14.05
CA LEU A 60 32.00 6.41 -15.37
C LEU A 60 30.67 5.95 -16.02
N GLY A 61 30.40 6.37 -17.27
CA GLY A 61 29.17 6.05 -18.01
C GLY A 61 29.47 5.36 -19.34
N LEU A 62 28.66 4.35 -19.70
CA LEU A 62 28.82 3.46 -20.86
C LEU A 62 27.84 3.69 -22.01
N CYS A 63 26.93 4.66 -21.94
CA CYS A 63 26.14 5.03 -23.12
C CYS A 63 26.91 6.09 -23.91
N GLY A 64 27.40 5.75 -25.12
CA GLY A 64 28.18 6.62 -26.00
C GLY A 64 27.40 7.83 -26.57
N ILE A 65 26.61 8.51 -25.75
CA ILE A 65 25.87 9.73 -26.06
C ILE A 65 26.39 10.81 -25.12
N GLN A 66 26.92 11.91 -25.67
CA GLN A 66 27.28 13.08 -24.89
C GLN A 66 26.02 13.72 -24.30
N SER A 67 25.82 13.52 -23.00
CA SER A 67 24.76 14.14 -22.24
C SER A 67 25.09 15.63 -22.01
N HIS A 68 24.41 16.52 -22.73
CA HIS A 68 24.21 17.89 -22.29
C HIS A 68 22.91 17.92 -21.47
N CYS A 69 23.00 17.75 -20.15
CA CYS A 69 21.85 17.93 -19.26
C CYS A 69 22.24 18.78 -18.05
N GLY A 70 21.39 19.77 -17.79
CA GLY A 70 21.39 20.56 -16.56
C GLY A 70 21.16 19.66 -15.36
N ARG A 71 21.67 20.13 -14.21
CA ARG A 71 21.53 19.48 -12.92
C ARG A 71 20.06 19.47 -12.48
N ASP A 72 19.36 18.37 -12.70
CA ASP A 72 18.27 17.98 -11.81
C ASP A 72 18.91 17.35 -10.57
N GLN A 73 18.82 18.07 -9.44
CA GLN A 73 19.16 17.53 -8.12
C GLN A 73 17.96 16.75 -7.63
N ASP A 74 17.79 15.51 -8.12
CA ASP A 74 16.94 14.56 -7.44
C ASP A 74 17.61 14.21 -6.11
N HIS A 75 16.96 14.59 -5.00
CA HIS A 75 17.32 14.11 -3.67
C HIS A 75 16.99 12.62 -3.60
N GLU A 76 17.94 11.82 -4.08
CA GLU A 76 17.92 10.38 -4.07
C GLU A 76 17.92 9.89 -2.61
N PHE A 77 16.80 9.28 -2.19
CA PHE A 77 16.84 8.38 -1.05
C PHE A 77 17.95 7.37 -1.33
N LYS A 78 19.01 7.33 -0.51
CA LYS A 78 20.07 6.31 -0.57
C LYS A 78 19.50 4.93 -0.19
N VAL A 79 18.65 4.41 -1.05
CA VAL A 79 18.34 3.00 -1.16
C VAL A 79 19.39 2.44 -2.10
N LEU A 80 20.01 1.31 -1.77
CA LEU A 80 20.88 0.56 -2.68
C LEU A 80 20.06 0.08 -3.89
N ARG A 81 19.79 0.99 -4.83
CA ARG A 81 19.26 0.66 -6.14
C ARG A 81 20.44 0.35 -7.04
N LEU A 82 20.37 -0.78 -7.72
CA LEU A 82 21.25 -1.01 -8.87
C LEU A 82 21.00 0.13 -9.87
N PRO A 83 22.05 0.84 -10.34
CA PRO A 83 21.87 1.92 -11.28
C PRO A 83 21.14 1.41 -12.53
N ARG A 84 20.15 2.19 -12.96
CA ARG A 84 19.36 1.94 -14.15
C ARG A 84 19.52 3.11 -15.11
N CYS A 85 19.56 2.82 -16.40
CA CYS A 85 19.58 3.87 -17.41
C CYS A 85 18.32 4.76 -17.29
N GLY A 86 18.50 6.07 -17.10
CA GLY A 86 17.40 7.04 -16.98
C GLY A 86 16.51 7.19 -18.22
N HIS A 87 16.86 6.56 -19.35
CA HIS A 87 16.09 6.62 -20.58
C HIS A 87 15.26 5.36 -20.86
N CYS A 88 15.72 4.18 -20.44
CA CYS A 88 15.05 2.90 -20.76
C CYS A 88 14.83 1.97 -19.55
N SER A 89 15.24 2.40 -18.36
CA SER A 89 15.14 1.63 -17.11
C SER A 89 15.87 0.28 -17.13
N ALA A 90 16.77 0.03 -18.08
CA ALA A 90 17.58 -1.18 -18.13
C ALA A 90 18.62 -1.16 -17.00
N PRO A 91 18.87 -2.30 -16.31
CA PRO A 91 19.90 -2.41 -15.28
C PRO A 91 21.30 -2.28 -15.90
N GLU A 92 22.14 -1.43 -15.33
CA GLU A 92 23.58 -1.36 -15.66
C GLU A 92 24.28 -2.53 -14.97
N TYR A 93 24.33 -3.68 -15.65
CA TYR A 93 25.13 -4.82 -15.22
C TYR A 93 26.15 -5.14 -16.32
N GLU A 94 27.43 -5.11 -15.98
CA GLU A 94 28.47 -5.70 -16.82
C GLU A 94 28.42 -7.22 -16.65
N PRO A 95 28.13 -8.01 -17.70
CA PRO A 95 28.44 -9.42 -17.66
C PRO A 95 29.96 -9.52 -17.72
N ASN A 96 30.60 -9.93 -16.62
CA ASN A 96 31.98 -10.42 -16.64
C ASN A 96 32.09 -11.52 -17.70
N THR A 97 32.58 -11.14 -18.88
CA THR A 97 32.75 -12.00 -20.06
C THR A 97 34.24 -12.25 -20.25
N GLU A 98 34.84 -12.94 -19.27
CA GLU A 98 36.14 -13.57 -19.46
C GLU A 98 36.07 -15.00 -18.92
N THR A 99 35.45 -15.88 -19.69
CA THR A 99 35.79 -17.31 -19.66
C THR A 99 35.54 -17.87 -21.06
N GLU A 100 36.57 -17.81 -21.90
CA GLU A 100 36.65 -18.64 -23.10
C GLU A 100 36.63 -20.12 -22.68
N LEU A 101 35.48 -20.78 -22.84
CA LEU A 101 35.38 -22.23 -22.82
C LEU A 101 34.70 -22.67 -24.10
N SER A 102 35.52 -23.07 -25.06
CA SER A 102 35.15 -23.86 -26.22
C SER A 102 34.52 -25.18 -25.77
N PHE A 103 33.24 -25.40 -26.10
CA PHE A 103 32.58 -26.70 -25.95
C PHE A 103 32.29 -27.30 -27.33
N PRO A 104 32.49 -28.63 -27.49
CA PRO A 104 32.20 -29.31 -28.74
C PRO A 104 30.69 -29.40 -28.98
N SER A 105 30.32 -29.15 -30.23
CA SER A 105 28.99 -29.38 -30.80
C SER A 105 28.53 -30.82 -30.54
N SER A 106 27.45 -30.94 -29.77
CA SER A 106 26.63 -32.14 -29.68
C SER A 106 25.17 -31.72 -29.69
N ASP A 107 24.58 -31.77 -30.88
CA ASP A 107 23.19 -31.49 -31.20
C ASP A 107 22.20 -32.40 -30.47
N LYS A 108 21.80 -31.98 -29.27
CA LYS A 108 20.44 -32.20 -28.78
C LYS A 108 19.90 -30.85 -28.34
N ALA A 109 19.16 -30.22 -29.24
CA ALA A 109 18.45 -28.97 -29.01
C ALA A 109 17.39 -29.16 -27.91
N VAL A 110 17.83 -29.15 -26.64
CA VAL A 110 16.96 -28.91 -25.50
C VAL A 110 16.47 -27.48 -25.67
N GLY A 111 15.24 -27.33 -26.16
CA GLY A 111 14.65 -26.03 -26.50
C GLY A 111 14.85 -25.05 -25.35
N ILE A 112 15.64 -24.01 -25.58
CA ILE A 112 15.91 -22.96 -24.59
C ILE A 112 14.61 -22.17 -24.43
N VAL A 113 13.79 -22.57 -23.45
CA VAL A 113 12.56 -21.84 -23.09
C VAL A 113 12.97 -20.44 -22.63
N SER A 114 12.42 -19.41 -23.26
CA SER A 114 12.75 -18.02 -22.92
C SER A 114 12.31 -17.68 -21.50
N VAL A 115 12.95 -16.68 -20.90
CA VAL A 115 12.59 -16.18 -19.55
C VAL A 115 11.11 -15.82 -19.48
N ALA A 116 10.60 -15.11 -20.49
CA ALA A 116 9.19 -14.76 -20.60
C ALA A 116 8.28 -16.00 -20.60
N GLN A 117 8.60 -17.03 -21.39
CA GLN A 117 7.82 -18.27 -21.43
C GLN A 117 7.81 -19.01 -20.09
N ARG A 118 8.94 -19.04 -19.37
CA ARG A 118 9.00 -19.64 -18.02
C ARG A 118 8.12 -18.87 -17.04
N ASN A 119 8.24 -17.54 -17.03
CA ASN A 119 7.42 -16.70 -16.17
C ASN A 119 5.92 -16.85 -16.48
N GLU A 120 5.52 -16.91 -17.75
CA GLU A 120 4.13 -17.16 -18.14
C GLU A 120 3.60 -18.51 -17.63
N GLN A 121 4.42 -19.57 -17.71
CA GLN A 121 4.04 -20.88 -17.17
C GLN A 121 3.86 -20.85 -15.65
N THR A 122 4.80 -20.23 -14.93
CA THR A 122 4.68 -20.04 -13.47
C THR A 122 3.47 -19.17 -13.12
N ALA A 123 3.24 -18.08 -13.86
CA ALA A 123 2.13 -17.17 -13.65
C ALA A 123 0.78 -17.87 -13.81
N LYS A 124 0.61 -18.80 -14.75
CA LYS A 124 -0.63 -19.60 -14.89
C LYS A 124 -0.98 -20.33 -13.60
N MET A 125 0.01 -20.95 -12.94
CA MET A 125 -0.20 -21.65 -11.68
C MET A 125 -0.54 -20.66 -10.56
N VAL A 126 0.24 -19.58 -10.44
CA VAL A 126 0.05 -18.54 -9.43
C VAL A 126 -1.31 -17.86 -9.55
N ILE A 127 -1.76 -17.51 -10.76
CA ILE A 127 -3.07 -16.90 -11.02
C ILE A 127 -4.20 -17.82 -10.54
N ASN A 128 -4.13 -19.10 -10.90
CA ASN A 128 -5.12 -20.08 -10.46
C ASN A 128 -5.16 -20.23 -8.93
N GLU A 129 -4.00 -20.18 -8.29
CA GLU A 129 -3.89 -20.24 -6.82
C GLU A 129 -4.47 -18.99 -6.16
N VAL A 130 -4.08 -17.79 -6.61
CA VAL A 130 -4.56 -16.50 -6.08
C VAL A 130 -6.09 -16.42 -6.13
N TYR A 131 -6.70 -16.68 -7.28
CA TYR A 131 -8.16 -16.56 -7.41
C TYR A 131 -8.92 -17.67 -6.68
N ARG A 132 -8.34 -18.87 -6.57
CA ARG A 132 -8.92 -19.94 -5.74
C ARG A 132 -8.90 -19.58 -4.26
N GLU A 133 -7.84 -18.94 -3.78
CA GLU A 133 -7.76 -18.48 -2.39
C GLU A 133 -8.73 -17.34 -2.08
N LEU A 134 -8.87 -16.37 -2.99
CA LEU A 134 -9.84 -15.28 -2.84
C LEU A 134 -11.28 -15.81 -2.78
N GLU A 135 -11.61 -16.77 -3.65
CA GLU A 135 -12.89 -17.46 -3.63
C GLU A 135 -13.11 -18.24 -2.33
N LYS A 136 -12.13 -19.05 -1.94
CA LYS A 136 -12.18 -19.85 -0.70
C LYS A 136 -12.42 -18.96 0.52
N ARG A 137 -11.68 -17.86 0.64
CA ARG A 137 -11.83 -16.90 1.74
C ARG A 137 -13.23 -16.30 1.79
N CYS A 138 -13.82 -15.97 0.64
CA CYS A 138 -15.19 -15.44 0.59
C CYS A 138 -16.22 -16.48 1.05
N HIS A 139 -16.07 -17.74 0.65
CA HIS A 139 -16.95 -18.82 1.12
C HIS A 139 -16.80 -19.12 2.62
N GLU A 140 -15.57 -19.12 3.14
CA GLU A 140 -15.30 -19.31 4.56
C GLU A 140 -15.94 -18.20 5.39
N GLU A 141 -15.77 -16.96 4.96
CA GLU A 141 -16.35 -15.81 5.64
C GLU A 141 -17.87 -15.79 5.55
N GLN A 142 -18.45 -16.11 4.39
CA GLN A 142 -19.90 -16.24 4.24
C GLN A 142 -20.45 -17.28 5.24
N ARG A 143 -19.79 -18.43 5.38
CA ARG A 143 -20.16 -19.45 6.36
C ARG A 143 -20.10 -18.93 7.80
N GLN A 144 -19.07 -18.17 8.15
CA GLN A 144 -18.97 -17.56 9.49
C GLN A 144 -20.12 -16.59 9.79
N TYR A 145 -20.57 -15.82 8.79
CA TYR A 145 -21.75 -14.96 8.94
C TYR A 145 -23.04 -15.78 9.13
N GLU A 146 -23.21 -16.85 8.35
CA GLU A 146 -24.33 -17.77 8.48
C GLU A 146 -24.35 -18.47 9.84
N GLU A 147 -23.22 -19.01 10.29
CA GLU A 147 -23.06 -19.68 11.60
C GLU A 147 -23.29 -18.72 12.77
N SER A 148 -22.87 -17.46 12.64
CA SER A 148 -23.10 -16.44 13.68
C SER A 148 -24.48 -15.80 13.64
N GLY A 149 -25.29 -16.06 12.61
CA GLY A 149 -26.59 -15.42 12.39
C GLY A 149 -26.50 -13.91 12.09
N SER A 150 -25.31 -13.42 11.74
CA SER A 150 -25.07 -12.00 11.46
C SER A 150 -25.43 -11.67 10.01
N GLN A 151 -26.03 -10.51 9.77
CA GLN A 151 -26.29 -10.04 8.40
C GLN A 151 -25.07 -9.27 7.85
N PRO A 152 -24.56 -9.62 6.66
CA PRO A 152 -23.47 -8.89 6.03
C PRO A 152 -23.94 -7.51 5.55
N SER A 153 -23.02 -6.53 5.48
CA SER A 153 -23.30 -5.26 4.82
C SER A 153 -23.40 -5.43 3.29
N GLN A 154 -23.99 -4.45 2.60
CA GLN A 154 -24.10 -4.48 1.14
C GLN A 154 -22.74 -4.54 0.46
N GLN A 155 -21.76 -3.78 0.96
CA GLN A 155 -20.38 -3.78 0.47
C GLN A 155 -19.75 -5.16 0.61
N LYS A 156 -19.99 -5.83 1.74
CA LYS A 156 -19.51 -7.17 1.98
C LYS A 156 -20.08 -8.17 0.99
N PHE A 157 -21.38 -8.08 0.73
CA PHE A 157 -22.06 -8.88 -0.27
C PHE A 157 -21.50 -8.63 -1.68
N ASN A 158 -21.21 -7.37 -2.04
CA ASN A 158 -20.61 -7.00 -3.33
C ASN A 158 -19.21 -7.61 -3.51
N VAL A 159 -18.42 -7.68 -2.44
CA VAL A 159 -17.12 -8.37 -2.42
C VAL A 159 -17.32 -9.87 -2.63
N TRP A 160 -18.21 -10.52 -1.89
CA TRP A 160 -18.47 -11.95 -2.06
C TRP A 160 -18.94 -12.28 -3.48
N ASN A 161 -19.93 -11.57 -4.00
CA ASN A 161 -20.43 -11.76 -5.37
C ASN A 161 -19.36 -11.54 -6.45
N THR A 162 -18.31 -10.77 -6.14
CA THR A 162 -17.17 -10.64 -7.05
C THR A 162 -16.37 -11.93 -7.13
N TYR A 163 -16.04 -12.51 -5.97
CA TYR A 163 -15.09 -13.61 -5.88
C TYR A 163 -15.73 -14.99 -5.81
N THR A 164 -17.05 -15.10 -5.75
CA THR A 164 -17.78 -16.38 -5.89
C THR A 164 -18.35 -16.58 -7.30
N ASN A 165 -18.32 -15.54 -8.15
CA ASN A 165 -18.76 -15.63 -9.53
C ASN A 165 -17.65 -16.20 -10.43
N LYS A 166 -17.83 -17.44 -10.89
CA LYS A 166 -16.85 -18.16 -11.73
C LYS A 166 -16.50 -17.45 -13.04
N ALA A 167 -17.46 -16.84 -13.70
CA ALA A 167 -17.21 -16.12 -14.96
C ALA A 167 -16.32 -14.88 -14.72
N ARG A 168 -16.57 -14.15 -13.62
CA ARG A 168 -15.71 -13.03 -13.22
C ARG A 168 -14.30 -13.47 -12.85
N LEU A 169 -14.16 -14.57 -12.11
CA LEU A 169 -12.83 -15.11 -11.78
C LEU A 169 -12.04 -15.51 -13.03
N GLN A 170 -12.70 -16.10 -14.03
CA GLN A 170 -12.07 -16.42 -15.32
C GLN A 170 -11.63 -15.15 -16.07
N GLN A 171 -12.45 -14.09 -16.04
CA GLN A 171 -12.08 -12.81 -16.60
C GLN A 171 -10.85 -12.20 -15.89
N PHE A 172 -10.84 -12.16 -14.56
CA PHE A 172 -9.70 -11.65 -13.80
C PHE A 172 -8.42 -12.46 -14.04
N ALA A 173 -8.54 -13.78 -14.20
CA ALA A 173 -7.40 -14.63 -14.55
C ALA A 173 -6.85 -14.29 -15.95
N ALA A 174 -7.72 -14.01 -16.93
CA ALA A 174 -7.31 -13.58 -18.26
C ALA A 174 -6.65 -12.20 -18.26
N GLU A 175 -7.22 -11.25 -17.52
CA GLU A 175 -6.66 -9.89 -17.35
C GLU A 175 -5.28 -9.93 -16.67
N SER A 176 -5.14 -10.74 -15.61
CA SER A 176 -3.85 -10.99 -14.95
C SER A 176 -2.82 -11.62 -15.90
N MET A 177 -3.24 -12.54 -16.76
CA MET A 177 -2.34 -13.12 -17.76
C MET A 177 -1.85 -12.08 -18.77
N HIS A 178 -2.77 -11.24 -19.25
CA HIS A 178 -2.44 -10.15 -20.16
C HIS A 178 -1.50 -9.12 -19.50
N PHE A 179 -1.70 -8.82 -18.22
CA PHE A 179 -0.76 -8.01 -17.43
C PHE A 179 0.63 -8.65 -17.40
N VAL A 180 0.76 -9.93 -17.05
CA VAL A 180 2.06 -10.63 -16.99
C VAL A 180 2.80 -10.59 -18.33
N GLN A 181 2.10 -10.80 -19.45
CA GLN A 181 2.68 -10.74 -20.80
C GLN A 181 3.21 -9.33 -21.14
N ARG A 182 2.54 -8.29 -20.65
CA ARG A 182 2.87 -6.87 -20.92
C ARG A 182 3.74 -6.22 -19.86
N HIS A 183 3.95 -6.84 -18.71
CA HIS A 183 4.80 -6.31 -17.66
C HIS A 183 6.28 -6.45 -18.00
N ALA A 184 7.05 -5.36 -17.89
CA ALA A 184 8.45 -5.31 -18.32
C ALA A 184 9.33 -6.32 -17.57
N GLU A 185 9.18 -6.40 -16.24
CA GLU A 185 9.99 -7.30 -15.40
C GLU A 185 9.72 -8.79 -15.73
N CYS A 186 8.47 -9.12 -16.07
CA CYS A 186 8.08 -10.50 -16.44
C CYS A 186 8.70 -10.95 -17.77
N ARG A 187 9.08 -10.00 -18.64
CA ARG A 187 9.75 -10.32 -19.91
C ARG A 187 11.27 -10.38 -19.79
N SER A 188 11.86 -9.57 -18.92
CA SER A 188 13.31 -9.36 -18.87
C SER A 188 14.02 -10.19 -17.80
N ARG A 189 13.35 -10.56 -16.70
CA ARG A 189 13.98 -11.21 -15.55
C ARG A 189 13.24 -12.49 -15.18
N GLN A 190 13.96 -13.53 -14.78
CA GLN A 190 13.33 -14.73 -14.21
C GLN A 190 12.78 -14.40 -12.82
N LEU A 191 11.47 -14.57 -12.64
CA LEU A 191 10.78 -14.23 -11.41
C LEU A 191 10.42 -15.48 -10.61
N THR A 192 10.44 -15.37 -9.28
CA THR A 192 9.95 -16.44 -8.42
C THR A 192 8.42 -16.46 -8.42
N ALA A 193 7.81 -17.60 -8.08
CA ALA A 193 6.36 -17.70 -7.92
C ALA A 193 5.81 -16.69 -6.89
N LYS A 194 6.57 -16.42 -5.82
CA LYS A 194 6.23 -15.45 -4.79
C LYS A 194 6.22 -14.01 -5.31
N HIS A 195 7.22 -13.62 -6.11
CA HIS A 195 7.26 -12.29 -6.72
C HIS A 195 6.14 -12.10 -7.74
N LEU A 196 5.88 -13.12 -8.58
CA LEU A 196 4.76 -13.13 -9.51
C LEU A 196 3.42 -13.01 -8.77
N ARG A 197 3.26 -13.73 -7.64
CA ARG A 197 2.07 -13.65 -6.80
C ARG A 197 1.86 -12.22 -6.28
N PHE A 198 2.91 -11.58 -5.78
CA PHE A 198 2.84 -10.21 -5.29
C PHE A 198 2.39 -9.24 -6.39
N LEU A 199 3.06 -9.26 -7.55
CA LEU A 199 2.72 -8.38 -8.69
C LEU A 199 1.27 -8.59 -9.17
N ILE A 200 0.86 -9.85 -9.36
CA ILE A 200 -0.46 -10.20 -9.88
C ILE A 200 -1.57 -9.79 -8.91
N LEU A 201 -1.41 -10.13 -7.62
CA LEU A 201 -2.41 -9.80 -6.61
C LEU A 201 -2.47 -8.29 -6.37
N LEU A 202 -1.33 -7.59 -6.34
CA LEU A 202 -1.31 -6.14 -6.23
C LEU A 202 -2.01 -5.48 -7.42
N GLN A 203 -1.66 -5.88 -8.66
CA GLN A 203 -2.31 -5.38 -9.87
C GLN A 203 -3.83 -5.58 -9.83
N HIS A 204 -4.29 -6.77 -9.43
CA HIS A 204 -5.71 -7.07 -9.31
C HIS A 204 -6.40 -6.13 -8.31
N LEU A 205 -5.82 -5.96 -7.11
CA LEU A 205 -6.42 -5.13 -6.06
C LEU A 205 -6.48 -3.65 -6.44
N VAL A 206 -5.39 -3.08 -6.99
CA VAL A 206 -5.38 -1.66 -7.40
C VAL A 206 -6.32 -1.40 -8.58
N SER A 207 -6.49 -2.38 -9.48
CA SER A 207 -7.46 -2.30 -10.58
C SER A 207 -8.89 -2.30 -10.05
N GLU A 208 -9.17 -3.17 -9.07
CA GLU A 208 -10.49 -3.27 -8.44
C GLU A 208 -10.87 -1.98 -7.70
N ASP A 209 -9.93 -1.35 -6.99
CA ASP A 209 -10.14 -0.06 -6.34
C ASP A 209 -10.47 1.04 -7.36
N CYS A 210 -9.72 1.11 -8.47
CA CYS A 210 -9.98 2.09 -9.53
C CYS A 210 -11.36 1.87 -10.17
N CYS A 211 -11.75 0.61 -10.40
CA CYS A 211 -13.07 0.27 -10.87
C CYS A 211 -14.15 0.66 -9.86
N ASP A 212 -13.91 0.52 -8.56
CA ASP A 212 -14.90 0.80 -7.52
C ASP A 212 -15.32 2.26 -7.49
N VAL A 213 -14.39 3.19 -7.73
CA VAL A 213 -14.66 4.63 -7.83
C VAL A 213 -15.70 4.93 -8.92
N THR A 214 -15.65 4.20 -10.04
CA THR A 214 -16.60 4.35 -11.16
C THR A 214 -17.92 3.62 -10.97
N ARG A 215 -18.02 2.69 -10.02
CA ARG A 215 -19.24 1.91 -9.81
C ARG A 215 -20.35 2.78 -9.20
N PRO A 216 -21.61 2.52 -9.58
CA PRO A 216 -22.77 3.04 -8.84
C PRO A 216 -22.66 2.67 -7.36
N GLU A 217 -23.09 3.56 -6.48
CA GLU A 217 -22.91 3.43 -5.02
C GLU A 217 -23.37 2.07 -4.47
N ARG A 218 -24.54 1.57 -4.90
CA ARG A 218 -25.08 0.26 -4.50
C ARG A 218 -24.19 -0.94 -4.86
N LEU A 219 -23.32 -0.79 -5.85
CA LEU A 219 -22.40 -1.83 -6.34
C LEU A 219 -20.97 -1.65 -5.83
N ARG A 220 -20.69 -0.58 -5.08
CA ARG A 220 -19.36 -0.34 -4.51
C ARG A 220 -19.01 -1.37 -3.44
N LYS A 221 -17.73 -1.68 -3.35
CA LYS A 221 -17.13 -2.58 -2.37
C LYS A 221 -16.56 -1.81 -1.19
N HIS A 222 -16.27 -0.53 -1.42
CA HIS A 222 -15.74 0.37 -0.42
C HIS A 222 -16.74 1.51 -0.17
N GLN A 223 -16.79 1.97 1.07
CA GLN A 223 -17.58 3.13 1.46
C GLN A 223 -16.61 4.24 1.87
N ASP A 224 -15.68 4.54 0.96
CA ASP A 224 -14.66 5.54 1.20
C ASP A 224 -15.31 6.93 1.25
N LEU A 225 -14.87 7.70 2.24
CA LEU A 225 -15.20 9.11 2.37
C LEU A 225 -14.12 9.94 1.68
N TYR A 226 -14.55 11.06 1.11
CA TYR A 226 -13.69 11.98 0.40
C TYR A 226 -13.99 13.40 0.86
N ASP A 227 -12.92 14.14 1.17
CA ASP A 227 -12.90 15.55 1.55
C ASP A 227 -11.94 16.29 0.60
N GLY A 228 -11.59 17.52 0.94
CA GLY A 228 -10.46 18.24 0.36
C GLY A 228 -10.57 19.74 0.57
N VAL A 229 -9.63 20.50 -0.01
CA VAL A 229 -9.54 21.96 0.17
C VAL A 229 -10.10 22.68 -1.06
N LEU A 230 -9.73 22.21 -2.23
CA LEU A 230 -10.17 22.72 -3.53
C LEU A 230 -11.30 21.85 -4.12
N THR A 231 -11.36 20.58 -3.72
CA THR A 231 -12.29 19.57 -4.20
C THR A 231 -12.80 18.71 -3.04
N ASP A 232 -13.87 17.94 -3.25
CA ASP A 232 -14.32 16.89 -2.31
C ASP A 232 -13.94 15.50 -2.86
N SER A 233 -12.65 15.29 -3.14
CA SER A 233 -12.15 14.14 -3.91
C SER A 233 -10.87 13.50 -3.35
N VAL A 234 -10.35 13.98 -2.23
CA VAL A 234 -9.20 13.41 -1.52
C VAL A 234 -9.68 12.45 -0.44
N SER A 235 -9.16 11.23 -0.42
CA SER A 235 -9.52 10.22 0.60
C SER A 235 -9.40 10.78 2.02
N SER A 236 -10.48 10.74 2.81
CA SER A 236 -10.47 11.24 4.19
C SER A 236 -9.43 10.51 5.07
N GLN A 237 -9.24 9.21 4.84
CA GLN A 237 -8.23 8.41 5.55
C GLN A 237 -6.80 8.89 5.29
N LEU A 238 -6.50 9.32 4.05
CA LEU A 238 -5.20 9.92 3.73
C LEU A 238 -4.97 11.18 4.56
N ILE A 239 -5.99 12.04 4.69
CA ILE A 239 -5.90 13.28 5.47
C ILE A 239 -5.63 12.94 6.94
N GLU A 240 -6.42 12.03 7.53
CA GLU A 240 -6.28 11.62 8.92
C GLU A 240 -4.88 11.07 9.26
N ASP A 241 -4.32 10.25 8.38
CA ASP A 241 -3.02 9.58 8.59
C ASP A 241 -1.82 10.35 8.03
N ALA A 242 -2.01 11.47 7.35
CA ALA A 242 -0.93 12.23 6.72
C ALA A 242 0.23 12.55 7.67
N HIS A 243 -0.07 12.90 8.92
CA HIS A 243 0.96 13.25 9.91
C HIS A 243 1.92 12.09 10.28
N ARG A 244 1.64 10.87 9.83
CA ARG A 244 2.45 9.65 10.09
C ARG A 244 3.35 9.28 8.93
N CYS A 245 3.22 9.98 7.80
CA CYS A 245 3.87 9.61 6.54
C CYS A 245 4.74 10.76 6.03
N GLU A 246 5.68 10.42 5.15
CA GLU A 246 6.43 11.35 4.33
C GLU A 246 5.77 11.43 2.95
N PHE A 247 5.64 12.63 2.40
CA PHE A 247 5.13 12.83 1.05
C PHE A 247 6.12 13.62 0.23
N SER A 248 6.26 13.29 -1.05
CA SER A 248 6.98 14.08 -2.04
C SER A 248 6.07 14.30 -3.24
N ILE A 249 5.69 15.56 -3.50
CA ILE A 249 4.84 15.95 -4.63
C ILE A 249 5.70 16.79 -5.57
N GLU A 250 6.03 16.26 -6.75
CA GLU A 250 6.88 16.96 -7.72
C GLU A 250 8.20 17.47 -7.08
N GLY A 251 8.87 16.60 -6.31
CA GLY A 251 10.12 16.94 -5.62
C GLY A 251 9.96 17.76 -4.33
N HIS A 252 8.76 18.29 -4.03
CA HIS A 252 8.50 19.02 -2.78
C HIS A 252 8.13 18.05 -1.67
N THR A 253 8.94 18.02 -0.61
CA THR A 253 8.76 17.08 0.50
C THR A 253 7.95 17.68 1.64
N PHE A 254 6.99 16.90 2.15
CA PHE A 254 6.16 17.19 3.31
C PHE A 254 6.39 16.08 4.35
N SER A 255 6.92 16.44 5.52
CA SER A 255 7.14 15.53 6.63
C SER A 255 6.86 16.24 7.95
N LEU A 256 6.04 15.61 8.80
CA LEU A 256 5.85 16.08 10.17
C LEU A 256 6.91 15.50 11.13
N GLN A 257 7.68 14.50 10.68
CA GLN A 257 8.71 13.84 11.49
C GLN A 257 9.89 14.78 11.79
N ASP A 258 10.11 15.78 10.93
CA ASP A 258 11.18 16.77 11.09
C ASP A 258 10.84 17.87 12.11
N LEU A 259 9.62 17.89 12.64
CA LEU A 259 9.22 18.91 13.60
C LEU A 259 9.74 18.57 15.02
N PRO A 260 10.33 19.56 15.73
CA PRO A 260 10.79 19.34 17.10
C PRO A 260 9.62 18.89 17.98
N GLN A 261 9.88 17.87 18.81
CA GLN A 261 8.91 17.34 19.75
C GLN A 261 8.50 18.45 20.73
N LEU A 262 7.29 19.00 20.54
CA LEU A 262 6.74 19.99 21.45
C LEU A 262 6.29 19.30 22.73
N GLU A 263 7.11 19.38 23.77
CA GLU A 263 6.71 18.96 25.11
C GLU A 263 5.62 19.91 25.65
N GLY A 264 4.42 19.37 25.90
CA GLY A 264 3.44 19.99 26.81
C GLY A 264 2.29 20.83 26.23
N LYS A 265 2.11 20.95 24.90
CA LYS A 265 0.95 21.69 24.32
C LYS A 265 0.19 20.89 23.26
N GLN A 266 -0.75 20.07 23.72
CA GLN A 266 -1.59 19.23 22.85
C GLN A 266 -2.37 20.04 21.79
N GLU A 267 -2.90 21.22 22.15
CA GLU A 267 -3.64 22.07 21.22
C GLU A 267 -2.75 22.66 20.11
N GLU A 268 -1.52 23.09 20.46
CA GLU A 268 -0.57 23.57 19.46
C GLU A 268 -0.19 22.46 18.47
N ARG A 269 -0.01 21.23 18.97
CA ARG A 269 0.22 20.05 18.11
C ARG A 269 -0.95 19.79 17.17
N LYS A 270 -2.20 19.86 17.65
CA LYS A 270 -3.41 19.68 16.81
C LYS A 270 -3.48 20.74 15.71
N LEU A 271 -3.24 22.01 16.04
CA LEU A 271 -3.24 23.11 15.07
C LEU A 271 -2.17 22.93 14.00
N ARG A 272 -0.96 22.49 14.38
CA ARG A 272 0.12 22.19 13.43
C ARG A 272 -0.22 21.03 12.51
N ILE A 273 -0.80 19.94 13.06
CA ILE A 273 -1.27 18.81 12.25
C ILE A 273 -2.32 19.26 11.24
N ALA A 274 -3.31 20.06 11.66
CA ALA A 274 -4.34 20.57 10.78
C ALA A 274 -3.78 21.50 9.67
N HIS A 275 -2.81 22.34 10.01
CA HIS A 275 -2.11 23.18 9.03
C HIS A 275 -1.36 22.32 8.00
N PHE A 276 -0.55 21.36 8.47
CA PHE A 276 0.17 20.42 7.63
C PHE A 276 -0.76 19.65 6.69
N GLN A 277 -1.87 19.11 7.22
CA GLN A 277 -2.89 18.42 6.44
C GLN A 277 -3.47 19.32 5.35
N THR A 278 -3.80 20.57 5.68
CA THR A 278 -4.35 21.54 4.72
C THR A 278 -3.36 21.86 3.60
N GLU A 279 -2.09 22.09 3.94
CA GLU A 279 -1.03 22.37 2.97
C GLU A 279 -0.78 21.18 2.04
N LEU A 280 -0.66 19.98 2.61
CA LEU A 280 -0.45 18.75 1.84
C LEU A 280 -1.63 18.48 0.89
N VAL A 281 -2.87 18.55 1.39
CA VAL A 281 -4.08 18.32 0.58
C VAL A 281 -4.14 19.30 -0.57
N ARG A 282 -3.93 20.60 -0.30
CA ARG A 282 -3.90 21.62 -1.34
C ARG A 282 -2.80 21.35 -2.39
N ALA A 283 -1.62 20.90 -1.97
CA ALA A 283 -0.52 20.57 -2.88
C ALA A 283 -0.89 19.39 -3.80
N ILE A 284 -1.44 18.31 -3.24
CA ILE A 284 -1.91 17.14 -3.99
C ILE A 284 -3.00 17.54 -4.99
N GLU A 285 -4.02 18.28 -4.55
CA GLU A 285 -5.13 18.70 -5.40
C GLU A 285 -4.64 19.60 -6.54
N THR A 286 -3.82 20.61 -6.23
CA THR A 286 -3.27 21.53 -7.23
C THR A 286 -2.46 20.76 -8.29
N TYR A 287 -1.59 19.86 -7.84
CA TYR A 287 -0.75 19.06 -8.72
C TYR A 287 -1.58 18.18 -9.67
N ILE A 288 -2.55 17.43 -9.14
CA ILE A 288 -3.41 16.55 -9.95
C ILE A 288 -4.33 17.37 -10.86
N LEU A 289 -4.92 18.47 -10.40
CA LEU A 289 -5.77 19.33 -11.21
C LEU A 289 -5.00 19.97 -12.39
N ASN A 290 -3.75 20.40 -12.16
CA ASN A 290 -2.89 20.90 -13.22
C ASN A 290 -2.61 19.82 -14.28
N PHE A 291 -2.30 18.59 -13.83
CA PHE A 291 -2.15 17.44 -14.73
C PHE A 291 -3.43 17.19 -15.55
N CYS A 292 -4.60 17.19 -14.90
CA CYS A 292 -5.90 17.02 -15.56
C CYS A 292 -6.19 18.13 -16.58
N ALA A 293 -5.92 19.39 -16.24
CA ALA A 293 -6.16 20.54 -17.11
C ALA A 293 -5.30 20.48 -18.38
N GLN A 294 -4.02 20.12 -18.26
CA GLN A 294 -3.12 19.93 -19.40
C GLN A 294 -3.58 18.82 -20.36
N ARG A 295 -4.37 17.87 -19.84
CA ARG A 295 -4.91 16.74 -20.60
C ARG A 295 -6.36 16.91 -21.02
N GLY A 296 -6.98 18.04 -20.70
CA GLY A 296 -8.36 18.35 -21.07
C GLY A 296 -9.38 17.37 -20.47
N LEU A 297 -9.12 16.82 -19.28
CA LEU A 297 -10.08 15.94 -18.61
C LEU A 297 -11.32 16.72 -18.20
N SER A 298 -12.47 16.04 -18.24
CA SER A 298 -13.67 16.55 -17.61
C SER A 298 -13.48 16.72 -16.10
N SER A 299 -14.36 17.52 -15.48
CA SER A 299 -14.42 17.67 -14.02
C SER A 299 -14.67 16.32 -13.33
N GLY A 300 -15.53 15.47 -13.91
CA GLY A 300 -15.80 14.13 -13.39
C GLY A 300 -14.60 13.18 -13.53
N GLY A 301 -13.89 13.22 -14.66
CA GLY A 301 -12.65 12.46 -14.85
C GLY A 301 -11.55 12.89 -13.89
N SER A 302 -11.41 14.21 -13.67
CA SER A 302 -10.46 14.78 -12.70
C SER A 302 -10.75 14.32 -11.28
N LYS A 303 -12.03 14.32 -10.88
CA LYS A 303 -12.48 13.79 -9.59
C LYS A 303 -12.13 12.31 -9.45
N ARG A 304 -12.47 11.47 -10.44
CA ARG A 304 -12.17 10.03 -10.41
C ARG A 304 -10.67 9.74 -10.30
N LEU A 305 -9.84 10.48 -11.04
CA LEU A 305 -8.39 10.33 -10.98
C LEU A 305 -7.85 10.67 -9.59
N MET A 306 -8.31 11.78 -9.02
CA MET A 306 -7.92 12.19 -7.68
C MET A 306 -8.33 11.19 -6.60
N GLN A 307 -9.56 10.65 -6.69
CA GLN A 307 -10.04 9.61 -5.80
C GLN A 307 -9.19 8.34 -5.93
N ALA A 308 -8.93 7.87 -7.16
CA ALA A 308 -8.10 6.69 -7.40
C ALA A 308 -6.68 6.85 -6.83
N VAL A 309 -6.02 7.98 -7.10
CA VAL A 309 -4.66 8.26 -6.61
C VAL A 309 -4.64 8.34 -5.09
N THR A 310 -5.54 9.12 -4.49
CA THR A 310 -5.54 9.35 -3.03
C THR A 310 -5.98 8.12 -2.23
N THR A 311 -6.80 7.24 -2.80
CA THR A 311 -7.07 5.90 -2.23
C THR A 311 -5.82 5.02 -2.21
N GLN A 312 -4.99 5.06 -3.25
CA GLN A 312 -3.71 4.32 -3.23
C GLN A 312 -2.65 4.97 -2.32
N MET A 313 -2.80 6.25 -1.99
CA MET A 313 -1.99 6.94 -0.98
C MET A 313 -2.52 6.73 0.46
N SER A 314 -3.69 6.12 0.66
CA SER A 314 -4.26 5.91 2.00
C SER A 314 -3.93 4.53 2.58
N GLN A 315 -4.51 4.21 3.74
CA GLN A 315 -4.44 2.86 4.32
C GLN A 315 -5.00 1.78 3.41
N ALA A 316 -5.93 2.12 2.51
CA ALA A 316 -6.46 1.17 1.53
C ALA A 316 -5.35 0.70 0.57
N GLY A 317 -4.57 1.64 0.03
CA GLY A 317 -3.40 1.34 -0.80
C GLY A 317 -2.34 0.52 -0.08
N LEU A 318 -2.00 0.89 1.17
CA LEU A 318 -1.07 0.11 1.99
C LEU A 318 -1.60 -1.31 2.27
N ALA A 319 -2.89 -1.46 2.54
CA ALA A 319 -3.52 -2.76 2.75
C ALA A 319 -3.46 -3.63 1.48
N ASN A 320 -3.49 -3.04 0.28
CA ASN A 320 -3.31 -3.80 -0.96
C ASN A 320 -1.88 -4.31 -1.11
N ILE A 321 -0.89 -3.49 -0.79
CA ILE A 321 0.52 -3.90 -0.75
C ILE A 321 0.71 -5.03 0.27
N ASP A 322 0.19 -4.86 1.49
CA ASP A 322 0.25 -5.88 2.54
C ASP A 322 -0.37 -7.21 2.12
N ARG A 323 -1.58 -7.20 1.51
CA ARG A 323 -2.27 -8.43 1.09
C ARG A 323 -1.48 -9.27 0.07
N GLY A 324 -0.72 -8.60 -0.79
CA GLY A 324 0.10 -9.26 -1.81
C GLY A 324 1.48 -9.69 -1.31
N SER A 325 1.96 -9.06 -0.25
CA SER A 325 3.33 -9.15 0.24
C SER A 325 3.56 -10.34 1.19
N GLN A 326 4.75 -10.94 1.13
CA GLN A 326 5.24 -11.92 2.09
C GLN A 326 5.60 -11.28 3.43
N ALA A 327 5.96 -10.00 3.48
CA ALA A 327 6.16 -9.31 4.75
C ALA A 327 4.91 -9.40 5.65
N SER A 328 3.70 -9.49 5.06
CA SER A 328 2.44 -9.70 5.82
C SER A 328 2.31 -11.07 6.49
N ARG A 329 3.23 -12.01 6.21
CA ARG A 329 3.37 -13.27 6.95
C ARG A 329 3.89 -13.03 8.37
N TYR A 330 4.58 -11.93 8.60
CA TYR A 330 5.20 -11.63 9.89
C TYR A 330 4.39 -10.59 10.65
N PHE A 331 3.98 -10.93 11.86
CA PHE A 331 3.50 -9.95 12.85
C PHE A 331 4.67 -9.55 13.72
N VAL A 332 4.99 -8.26 13.80
CA VAL A 332 6.13 -7.76 14.57
C VAL A 332 5.68 -7.08 15.86
N GLY A 333 6.46 -7.22 16.92
CA GLY A 333 6.22 -6.55 18.19
C GLY A 333 6.34 -5.03 18.05
N SER A 334 5.52 -4.28 18.79
CA SER A 334 5.53 -2.81 18.76
C SER A 334 6.68 -2.18 19.54
N GLN A 335 7.31 -2.93 20.45
CA GLN A 335 8.43 -2.44 21.24
C GLN A 335 9.65 -2.19 20.33
N GLY A 336 10.08 -0.93 20.24
CA GLY A 336 11.18 -0.51 19.37
C GLY A 336 10.83 -0.44 17.88
N LEU A 337 9.57 -0.69 17.50
CA LEU A 337 9.15 -0.66 16.10
C LEU A 337 9.23 0.76 15.54
N GLU A 338 10.08 0.92 14.53
CA GLU A 338 10.12 2.08 13.68
C GLU A 338 9.41 1.74 12.38
N GLN A 339 8.32 2.45 12.09
CA GLN A 339 7.60 2.31 10.83
C GLN A 339 7.72 3.61 10.03
N ARG A 340 8.27 3.49 8.82
CA ARG A 340 8.39 4.59 7.87
C ARG A 340 7.50 4.33 6.66
N ILE A 341 6.59 5.25 6.39
CA ILE A 341 5.75 5.25 5.19
C ILE A 341 6.10 6.49 4.39
N ALA A 342 6.40 6.30 3.10
CA ALA A 342 6.68 7.39 2.19
C ALA A 342 5.90 7.24 0.88
N TYR A 343 5.34 8.35 0.40
CA TYR A 343 4.67 8.46 -0.89
C TYR A 343 5.39 9.47 -1.77
N ASN A 344 5.59 9.13 -3.05
CA ASN A 344 6.11 10.05 -4.05
C ASN A 344 5.14 10.12 -5.23
N LEU A 345 4.53 11.29 -5.44
CA LEU A 345 3.64 11.57 -6.55
C LEU A 345 4.37 12.47 -7.55
N SER A 346 4.55 11.96 -8.76
CA SER A 346 5.26 12.64 -9.85
C SER A 346 4.61 12.31 -11.20
N THR A 347 5.10 12.90 -12.29
CA THR A 347 4.75 12.50 -13.65
C THR A 347 5.88 11.67 -14.24
N MET A 348 5.54 10.80 -15.19
CA MET A 348 6.54 10.11 -16.00
C MET A 348 6.11 10.06 -17.45
N ARG A 349 7.08 10.06 -18.38
CA ARG A 349 6.82 9.87 -19.81
C ARG A 349 6.76 8.40 -20.16
N THR A 350 5.72 8.02 -20.89
CA THR A 350 5.54 6.69 -21.47
C THR A 350 5.43 6.80 -22.99
N ALA A 351 5.42 5.66 -23.68
CA ALA A 351 5.14 5.61 -25.12
C ALA A 351 3.76 6.22 -25.50
N HIS A 352 2.84 6.31 -24.53
CA HIS A 352 1.49 6.86 -24.70
C HIS A 352 1.36 8.30 -24.17
N GLY A 353 2.48 8.96 -23.87
CA GLY A 353 2.53 10.30 -23.29
C GLY A 353 2.83 10.28 -21.79
N GLU A 354 2.74 11.44 -21.12
CA GLU A 354 2.92 11.52 -19.66
C GLU A 354 1.76 10.87 -18.91
N THR A 355 2.09 10.22 -17.81
CA THR A 355 1.17 9.57 -16.87
C THR A 355 1.49 10.03 -15.45
N LEU A 356 0.52 9.91 -14.54
CA LEU A 356 0.79 10.10 -13.12
C LEU A 356 1.45 8.86 -12.55
N LYS A 357 2.53 9.06 -11.81
CA LYS A 357 3.30 8.02 -11.14
C LYS A 357 3.17 8.20 -9.64
N LEU A 358 2.78 7.15 -8.94
CA LEU A 358 2.80 7.08 -7.48
C LEU A 358 3.75 5.97 -7.05
N SER A 359 4.80 6.31 -6.33
CA SER A 359 5.61 5.33 -5.61
C SER A 359 5.25 5.33 -4.14
N THR A 360 5.01 4.14 -3.58
CA THR A 360 4.70 3.92 -2.17
C THR A 360 5.79 3.04 -1.56
N LEU A 361 6.28 3.43 -0.40
CA LEU A 361 7.27 2.70 0.39
C LEU A 361 6.75 2.51 1.81
N CYS A 362 6.85 1.30 2.33
CA CYS A 362 6.59 0.95 3.71
C CYS A 362 7.77 0.14 4.25
N MET A 363 8.38 0.60 5.33
CA MET A 363 9.51 -0.07 5.97
C MET A 363 9.26 -0.19 7.46
N ARG A 364 9.49 -1.38 8.02
CA ARG A 364 9.43 -1.67 9.45
C ARG A 364 10.79 -2.16 9.92
N THR A 365 11.35 -1.52 10.94
CA THR A 365 12.65 -1.82 11.56
C THR A 365 12.58 -1.75 13.07
N GLY A 366 13.66 -2.14 13.76
CA GLY A 366 13.82 -1.95 15.21
C GLY A 366 12.97 -2.89 16.09
N PHE A 367 12.08 -3.68 15.51
CA PHE A 367 11.33 -4.69 16.24
C PHE A 367 12.24 -5.83 16.70
N THR A 368 12.05 -6.27 17.94
CA THR A 368 12.85 -7.33 18.57
C THR A 368 12.13 -8.67 18.64
N GLN A 369 10.85 -8.69 18.28
CA GLN A 369 10.00 -9.89 18.33
C GLN A 369 9.14 -10.00 17.07
N TYR A 370 8.88 -11.23 16.65
CA TYR A 370 7.98 -11.53 15.54
C TYR A 370 7.20 -12.84 15.73
N LEU A 371 6.08 -12.96 15.02
CA LEU A 371 5.29 -14.18 14.86
C LEU A 371 5.13 -14.48 13.37
N ASP A 372 5.35 -15.72 13.00
CA ASP A 372 5.12 -16.21 11.64
C ASP A 372 3.69 -16.78 11.54
N LYS A 373 2.89 -16.19 10.65
CA LYS A 373 1.50 -16.59 10.40
C LYS A 373 1.36 -18.05 9.99
N ASP A 374 2.28 -18.58 9.19
CA ASP A 374 2.22 -19.97 8.71
C ASP A 374 2.49 -20.96 9.86
N GLU A 375 3.30 -20.57 10.84
CA GLU A 375 3.57 -21.37 12.02
C GLU A 375 2.43 -21.27 13.04
N LEU A 376 1.85 -20.07 13.21
CA LEU A 376 0.70 -19.84 14.07
C LEU A 376 -0.50 -20.71 13.66
N GLN A 377 -0.70 -20.88 12.34
CA GLN A 377 -1.74 -21.76 11.80
C GLN A 377 -1.45 -23.26 12.03
N LYS A 378 -0.18 -23.66 12.10
CA LYS A 378 0.21 -25.07 12.32
C LYS A 378 0.15 -25.49 13.78
N THR A 379 0.42 -24.57 14.72
CA THR A 379 0.61 -24.87 16.15
C THR A 379 -0.67 -24.80 16.99
N ALA A 380 -1.84 -24.76 16.35
CA ALA A 380 -3.15 -24.65 17.03
C ALA A 380 -3.23 -23.48 18.05
N GLY A 381 -2.45 -22.41 17.83
CA GLY A 381 -2.57 -21.14 18.56
C GLY A 381 -1.71 -20.99 19.82
N VAL A 382 -0.83 -21.93 20.16
CA VAL A 382 0.13 -21.74 21.27
C VAL A 382 1.53 -21.54 20.69
N GLN A 383 1.83 -20.32 20.27
CA GLN A 383 3.18 -19.94 19.86
C GLN A 383 3.55 -18.59 20.47
N TYR A 384 4.66 -18.58 21.19
CA TYR A 384 5.22 -17.35 21.75
C TYR A 384 5.93 -16.54 20.64
N PRO A 385 5.91 -15.20 20.73
CA PRO A 385 6.72 -14.35 19.86
C PRO A 385 8.19 -14.78 19.89
N ARG A 386 8.78 -14.98 18.72
CA ARG A 386 10.21 -15.30 18.58
C ARG A 386 11.02 -14.02 18.62
N ARG A 387 12.21 -14.07 19.21
CA ARG A 387 13.15 -12.94 19.19
C ARG A 387 13.89 -12.86 17.85
N CYS A 388 14.21 -11.65 17.44
CA CYS A 388 15.04 -11.37 16.27
C CYS A 388 16.09 -10.31 16.57
N LYS A 389 17.16 -10.33 15.77
CA LYS A 389 18.27 -9.37 15.87
C LYS A 389 17.85 -7.99 15.33
N PRO A 390 18.51 -6.90 15.78
CA PRO A 390 18.16 -5.53 15.39
C PRO A 390 18.30 -5.21 13.89
N ASP A 391 19.04 -6.02 13.14
CA ASP A 391 19.17 -5.91 11.69
C ASP A 391 17.96 -6.45 10.91
N SER A 392 16.96 -7.01 11.60
CA SER A 392 15.73 -7.50 10.98
C SER A 392 14.87 -6.34 10.45
N TYR A 393 14.30 -6.53 9.26
CA TYR A 393 13.44 -5.53 8.63
C TYR A 393 12.38 -6.17 7.73
N LEU A 394 11.29 -5.42 7.54
CA LEU A 394 10.28 -5.69 6.52
C LEU A 394 10.24 -4.49 5.59
N TYR A 395 10.35 -4.72 4.30
CA TYR A 395 10.40 -3.68 3.28
C TYR A 395 9.43 -4.00 2.14
N GLN A 396 8.55 -3.04 1.88
CA GLN A 396 7.57 -3.13 0.80
C GLN A 396 7.63 -1.85 -0.03
N TYR A 397 7.61 -2.03 -1.33
CA TYR A 397 7.65 -0.93 -2.29
C TYR A 397 6.78 -1.27 -3.49
N ALA A 398 6.10 -0.26 -4.03
CA ALA A 398 5.38 -0.36 -5.30
C ALA A 398 5.40 0.98 -6.04
N THR A 399 5.53 0.93 -7.36
CA THR A 399 5.23 2.06 -8.23
C THR A 399 4.02 1.77 -9.08
N LEU A 400 3.06 2.69 -9.04
CA LEU A 400 1.82 2.66 -9.79
C LEU A 400 1.85 3.75 -10.86
N SER A 401 1.29 3.44 -12.03
CA SER A 401 1.02 4.41 -13.10
C SER A 401 -0.48 4.53 -13.29
N PHE A 402 -0.99 5.76 -13.28
CA PHE A 402 -2.37 6.05 -13.57
C PHE A 402 -2.50 6.59 -14.99
N THR A 403 -3.33 5.91 -15.78
CA THR A 403 -3.68 6.26 -17.15
C THR A 403 -5.18 6.48 -17.28
N LEU A 404 -5.57 7.19 -18.33
CA LEU A 404 -6.97 7.42 -18.65
C LEU A 404 -7.40 6.37 -19.65
N GLY A 405 -8.44 5.64 -19.29
CA GLY A 405 -9.04 4.61 -20.12
C GLY A 405 -10.19 5.16 -20.98
N PRO A 406 -10.97 4.27 -21.61
CA PRO A 406 -12.13 4.67 -22.41
C PRO A 406 -13.22 5.37 -21.57
N LEU A 407 -14.13 6.09 -22.23
CA LEU A 407 -15.28 6.68 -21.57
C LEU A 407 -16.23 5.58 -21.06
N VAL A 408 -16.55 5.62 -19.78
CA VAL A 408 -17.55 4.78 -19.11
C VAL A 408 -18.62 5.70 -18.52
N ASP A 409 -19.85 5.55 -19.00
CA ASP A 409 -20.99 6.42 -18.65
C ASP A 409 -20.72 7.92 -18.93
N ASN A 410 -20.15 8.22 -20.11
CA ASN A 410 -19.77 9.58 -20.55
C ASN A 410 -18.66 10.25 -19.72
N LEU A 411 -17.95 9.49 -18.90
CA LEU A 411 -16.86 9.98 -18.07
C LEU A 411 -15.61 9.13 -18.28
N GLU A 412 -14.44 9.74 -18.24
CA GLU A 412 -13.16 9.05 -18.40
C GLU A 412 -13.02 7.99 -17.30
N SER A 413 -12.62 6.78 -17.68
CA SER A 413 -12.20 5.75 -16.74
C SER A 413 -10.75 5.97 -16.34
N VAL A 414 -10.39 5.50 -15.15
CA VAL A 414 -9.03 5.58 -14.63
C VAL A 414 -8.51 4.16 -14.52
N GLU A 415 -7.38 3.91 -15.15
CA GLU A 415 -6.68 2.64 -15.11
C GLU A 415 -5.41 2.80 -14.26
N CYS A 416 -5.12 1.82 -13.41
CA CYS A 416 -3.92 1.80 -12.59
C CYS A 416 -3.10 0.55 -12.93
N THR A 417 -1.84 0.74 -13.28
CA THR A 417 -0.90 -0.35 -13.61
C THR A 417 0.28 -0.33 -12.65
N VAL A 418 0.60 -1.47 -12.06
CA VAL A 418 1.84 -1.69 -11.30
C VAL A 418 3.01 -1.74 -12.28
N LEU A 419 3.97 -0.83 -12.10
CA LEU A 419 5.18 -0.74 -12.93
C LEU A 419 6.32 -1.56 -12.35
N ASP A 420 6.47 -1.50 -11.03
CA ASP A 420 7.37 -2.33 -10.25
C ASP A 420 6.82 -2.51 -8.84
N ALA A 421 7.25 -3.59 -8.20
CA ALA A 421 7.00 -3.81 -6.79
C ALA A 421 8.13 -4.65 -6.21
N LEU A 422 8.50 -4.38 -4.96
CA LEU A 422 9.49 -5.14 -4.21
C LEU A 422 8.91 -5.47 -2.84
N ASP A 423 9.11 -6.72 -2.44
CA ASP A 423 8.66 -7.26 -1.17
C ASP A 423 9.80 -8.08 -0.59
N GLU A 424 10.38 -7.57 0.49
CA GLU A 424 11.53 -8.13 1.16
C GLU A 424 11.25 -8.26 2.66
N ALA A 425 11.48 -9.46 3.18
CA ALA A 425 11.39 -9.76 4.60
C ALA A 425 12.72 -10.38 5.03
N HIS A 426 13.47 -9.63 5.83
CA HIS A 426 14.72 -10.08 6.41
C HIS A 426 14.52 -10.27 7.91
N ILE A 427 14.42 -11.53 8.35
CA ILE A 427 14.26 -11.88 9.76
C ILE A 427 15.47 -12.68 10.20
N SER A 428 16.32 -12.05 11.00
CA SER A 428 17.51 -12.65 11.58
C SER A 428 17.14 -13.16 12.97
N ALA A 429 16.82 -14.46 13.10
CA ALA A 429 16.43 -15.03 14.38
C ALA A 429 17.56 -14.88 15.42
N ALA A 430 17.21 -14.48 16.64
CA ALA A 430 18.15 -14.57 17.77
C ALA A 430 18.34 -16.06 18.12
N LEU A 431 19.58 -16.50 18.36
CA LEU A 431 19.84 -17.90 18.72
C LEU A 431 19.42 -18.14 20.17
N ALA A 432 19.02 -19.37 20.48
CA ALA A 432 18.63 -19.77 21.84
C ALA A 432 19.77 -19.66 22.87
N GLU A 433 21.03 -19.46 22.45
CA GLU A 433 22.13 -19.15 23.37
C GLU A 433 21.87 -17.84 24.14
N ASP A 434 21.13 -16.89 23.55
CA ASP A 434 20.63 -15.68 24.23
C ASP A 434 19.41 -15.97 25.13
N GLU A 435 18.71 -17.11 24.95
CA GLU A 435 17.59 -17.52 25.80
C GLU A 435 18.08 -18.19 27.08
N GLU A 436 19.15 -18.97 27.04
CA GLU A 436 19.73 -19.60 28.23
C GLU A 436 20.27 -18.54 29.21
N GLU A 437 20.93 -17.50 28.70
CA GLU A 437 21.46 -16.41 29.53
C GLU A 437 20.33 -15.55 30.14
N VAL A 438 19.25 -15.29 29.40
CA VAL A 438 18.10 -14.52 29.91
C VAL A 438 17.25 -15.33 30.89
N ILE A 439 17.07 -16.64 30.66
CA ILE A 439 16.41 -17.52 31.64
C ILE A 439 17.25 -17.59 32.92
N LEU A 440 18.59 -17.66 32.80
CA LEU A 440 19.49 -17.65 33.94
C LEU A 440 19.46 -16.30 34.69
N ASP A 441 19.33 -15.17 34.00
CA ASP A 441 19.25 -13.85 34.64
C ASP A 441 17.87 -13.56 35.27
N GLU A 442 16.76 -13.98 34.65
CA GLU A 442 15.44 -13.93 35.29
C GLU A 442 15.37 -14.86 36.52
N ALA A 443 15.97 -16.05 36.44
CA ALA A 443 16.09 -16.95 37.59
C ALA A 443 16.95 -16.35 38.72
N ARG A 444 18.02 -15.61 38.38
CA ARG A 444 18.84 -14.89 39.38
C ARG A 444 18.08 -13.74 40.03
N GLN A 445 17.29 -12.99 39.28
CA GLN A 445 16.48 -11.88 39.81
C GLN A 445 15.33 -12.34 40.71
N GLN A 446 14.85 -13.58 40.60
CA GLN A 446 13.82 -14.13 41.48
C GLN A 446 14.37 -14.70 42.80
N VAL A 447 15.69 -14.89 42.92
CA VAL A 447 16.34 -15.47 44.11
C VAL A 447 16.89 -14.38 45.06
N THR A 448 17.01 -13.15 44.59
CA THR A 448 17.33 -11.95 45.39
C THR A 448 16.07 -11.19 45.74
#